data_AF-A0A5D0J4E8-F1
#
_entry.id   AF-A0A5D0J4E8-F1
#
_cell.length_a   1.000
_cell.length_b   1.000
_cell.length_c   1.000
_cell.angle_alpha   90.00
_cell.angle_beta   90.00
_cell.angle_gamma   90.00
#
_symmetry.space_group_name_H-M   'P 1'
#
loop_
_entity.id
_entity.type
_entity.pdbx_description
1 polymer ?
#
loop_
_entity_poly.entity_id
_entity_poly.type
_entity_poly.pdbx_seq_one_letter_code
_entity_poly.pdbx_strand_id
1 'polypeptide(L)'
;NAFNQYYGVGSQVGVMLPFSRSHETEADKIGIYLMAIAGYTPDEASLLWERMKANSGGQAPPEMLSTHPSNDSRIANLKALAPKAKAEAAKFGVTSFRK
;
A
#
# COMPACT_ATOMS: atom_id res chain seq x y z
N ASN A 1 22.99 -21.55 19.38
CA ASN A 1 22.98 -20.33 20.21
C ASN A 1 21.63 -19.63 20.10
N ALA A 2 20.74 -19.86 21.08
CA ALA A 2 19.39 -19.29 21.09
C ALA A 2 19.38 -17.75 21.09
N PHE A 3 20.39 -17.11 21.69
CA PHE A 3 20.53 -15.65 21.75
C PHE A 3 20.55 -14.98 20.36
N ASN A 4 21.37 -15.49 19.42
CA ASN A 4 21.42 -14.93 18.06
C ASN A 4 20.11 -15.15 17.28
N GLN A 5 19.38 -16.22 17.61
CA GLN A 5 18.13 -16.56 16.96
C GLN A 5 16.97 -15.67 17.45
N TYR A 6 16.87 -15.44 18.77
CA TYR A 6 15.90 -14.52 19.35
C TYR A 6 16.18 -13.05 19.01
N TYR A 7 17.45 -12.64 19.00
CA TYR A 7 17.83 -11.27 18.61
C TYR A 7 17.53 -11.01 17.12
N GLY A 8 17.83 -11.98 16.25
CA GLY A 8 17.50 -11.91 14.82
C GLY A 8 15.99 -11.79 14.58
N VAL A 9 15.18 -12.68 15.17
CA VAL A 9 13.71 -12.62 15.05
C VAL A 9 13.16 -11.33 15.65
N GLY A 10 13.62 -10.90 16.83
CA GLY A 10 13.19 -9.68 17.50
C GLY A 10 13.46 -8.41 16.69
N SER A 11 14.64 -8.30 16.06
CA SER A 11 14.98 -7.19 15.18
C SER A 11 14.15 -7.18 13.87
N GLN A 12 13.88 -8.36 13.31
CA GLN A 12 13.06 -8.51 12.10
C GLN A 12 11.63 -8.02 12.37
N VAL A 13 11.00 -8.50 13.45
CA VAL A 13 9.59 -8.19 13.76
C VAL A 13 9.38 -6.83 14.42
N GLY A 14 10.33 -6.39 15.26
CA GLY A 14 10.19 -5.17 16.06
C GLY A 14 10.69 -3.91 15.37
N VAL A 15 11.58 -4.03 14.38
CA VAL A 15 12.23 -2.88 13.73
C VAL A 15 12.03 -2.94 12.23
N MET A 16 12.54 -3.97 11.56
CA MET A 16 12.56 -4.02 10.10
C MET A 16 11.16 -4.02 9.48
N LEU A 17 10.22 -4.79 10.03
CA LEU A 17 8.86 -4.87 9.49
C LEU A 17 8.03 -3.58 9.69
N PRO A 18 8.03 -2.92 10.87
CA PRO A 18 7.40 -1.60 11.01
C PRO A 18 7.96 -0.54 10.05
N PHE A 19 9.29 -0.46 9.90
CA PHE A 19 9.92 0.46 8.93
C PHE A 19 9.51 0.14 7.49
N SER A 20 9.47 -1.14 7.12
CA SER A 20 8.97 -1.57 5.81
C SER A 20 7.54 -1.09 5.57
N ARG A 21 6.66 -1.19 6.57
CA ARG A 21 5.25 -0.76 6.44
C ARG A 21 5.08 0.74 6.27
N SER A 22 5.89 1.56 6.96
CA SER A 22 5.87 3.02 6.73
C SER A 22 6.28 3.36 5.30
N HIS A 23 7.29 2.68 4.75
CA HIS A 23 7.71 2.88 3.36
C HIS A 23 6.63 2.45 2.37
N GLU A 24 5.94 1.33 2.62
CA GLU A 24 4.80 0.92 1.79
C GLU A 24 3.67 1.96 1.78
N THR A 25 3.33 2.49 2.95
CA THR A 25 2.26 3.50 3.08
C THR A 25 2.64 4.80 2.35
N GLU A 26 3.91 5.19 2.43
CA GLU A 26 4.43 6.35 1.71
C GLU A 26 4.47 6.10 0.19
N ALA A 27 4.90 4.91 -0.23
CA ALA A 27 4.90 4.51 -1.63
C ALA A 27 3.49 4.51 -2.22
N ASP A 28 2.50 3.94 -1.51
CA ASP A 28 1.09 3.96 -1.91
C ASP A 28 0.57 5.40 -2.08
N LYS A 29 0.93 6.30 -1.15
CA LYS A 29 0.55 7.72 -1.18
C LYS A 29 1.17 8.47 -2.36
N ILE A 30 2.46 8.27 -2.62
CA ILE A 30 3.13 8.90 -3.75
C ILE A 30 2.58 8.34 -5.07
N GLY A 31 2.46 7.02 -5.17
CA GLY A 31 1.97 6.32 -6.35
C GLY A 31 0.57 6.77 -6.77
N ILE A 32 -0.38 6.84 -5.83
CA ILE A 32 -1.75 7.26 -6.14
C ILE A 32 -1.84 8.72 -6.61
N TYR A 33 -0.97 9.60 -6.11
CA TYR A 33 -0.89 10.99 -6.58
C TYR A 33 -0.31 11.07 -7.99
N LEU A 34 0.75 10.32 -8.27
CA LEU A 34 1.34 10.25 -9.62
C LEU A 34 0.35 9.67 -10.63
N MET A 35 -0.40 8.62 -10.26
CA MET A 35 -1.47 8.06 -11.10
C MET A 35 -2.52 9.12 -11.44
N ALA A 36 -2.97 9.87 -10.43
CA ALA A 36 -3.96 10.94 -10.61
C ALA A 36 -3.45 12.02 -11.54
N ILE A 37 -2.22 12.51 -11.32
CA ILE A 37 -1.58 13.55 -12.14
C ILE A 37 -1.36 13.06 -13.58
N ALA A 38 -1.09 11.78 -13.78
CA ALA A 38 -0.99 11.17 -15.09
C ALA A 38 -2.37 10.98 -15.79
N GLY A 39 -3.48 11.28 -15.12
CA GLY A 39 -4.84 11.17 -15.66
C GLY A 39 -5.47 9.78 -15.51
N TYR A 40 -4.92 8.90 -14.69
CA TYR A 40 -5.56 7.63 -14.31
C TYR A 40 -6.44 7.81 -13.08
N THR A 41 -7.58 7.14 -13.02
CA THR A 41 -8.47 7.26 -11.86
C THR A 41 -7.80 6.69 -10.60
N PRO A 42 -7.70 7.49 -9.52
CA PRO A 42 -7.12 7.03 -8.25
C PRO A 42 -7.90 5.88 -7.59
N ASP A 43 -9.18 5.71 -7.94
CA ASP A 43 -10.03 4.67 -7.34
C ASP A 43 -9.57 3.25 -7.71
N GLU A 44 -9.00 3.08 -8.91
CA GLU A 44 -8.50 1.77 -9.39
C GLU A 44 -7.34 1.24 -8.55
N ALA A 45 -6.59 2.11 -7.85
CA ALA A 45 -5.52 1.66 -6.96
C ALA A 45 -6.08 0.72 -5.88
N SER A 46 -7.21 1.07 -5.26
CA SER A 46 -7.84 0.21 -4.24
C SER A 46 -8.42 -1.07 -4.85
N LEU A 47 -9.00 -1.00 -6.05
CA LEU A 47 -9.57 -2.14 -6.76
C LEU A 47 -8.52 -3.16 -7.19
N LEU A 48 -7.33 -2.71 -7.58
CA LEU A 48 -6.18 -3.59 -7.83
C LEU A 48 -5.89 -4.47 -6.61
N TRP A 49 -5.81 -3.86 -5.42
CA TRP A 49 -5.53 -4.59 -4.19
C TRP A 49 -6.68 -5.49 -3.74
N GLU A 50 -7.93 -5.12 -3.99
CA GLU A 50 -9.08 -6.01 -3.79
C GLU A 50 -8.99 -7.26 -4.68
N ARG A 51 -8.66 -7.10 -5.98
CA ARG A 51 -8.45 -8.21 -6.91
C ARG A 51 -7.27 -9.10 -6.49
N MET A 52 -6.15 -8.49 -6.08
CA MET A 52 -4.99 -9.24 -5.57
C MET A 52 -5.33 -10.03 -4.30
N LYS A 53 -6.09 -9.43 -3.37
CA LYS A 53 -6.58 -10.11 -2.17
C LYS A 53 -7.44 -11.31 -2.54
N ALA A 54 -8.42 -11.14 -3.43
CA ALA A 54 -9.29 -12.23 -3.89
C ALA A 54 -8.48 -13.38 -4.53
N ASN A 55 -7.44 -13.05 -5.32
CA ASN A 55 -6.60 -14.03 -6.00
C ASN A 55 -5.58 -14.73 -5.08
N SER A 56 -5.34 -14.23 -3.86
CA SER A 56 -4.38 -14.83 -2.92
C SER A 56 -4.85 -16.16 -2.31
N GLY A 57 -6.12 -16.56 -2.52
CA GLY A 57 -6.66 -17.85 -2.08
C GLY A 57 -6.62 -18.06 -0.55
N GLY A 58 -6.46 -17.00 0.24
CA GLY A 58 -6.31 -17.09 1.69
C GLY A 58 -4.94 -17.58 2.19
N GLN A 59 -3.97 -17.78 1.30
CA GLN A 59 -2.61 -18.21 1.64
C GLN A 59 -1.62 -17.05 1.83
N ALA A 60 -2.11 -15.82 1.96
CA ALA A 60 -1.25 -14.68 2.25
C ALA A 60 -0.55 -14.90 3.62
N PRO A 61 0.78 -14.79 3.70
CA PRO A 61 1.48 -14.86 4.98
C PRO A 61 0.89 -13.81 5.94
N PRO A 62 0.79 -14.11 7.26
CA PRO A 62 0.34 -13.14 8.23
C PRO A 62 1.02 -11.79 8.02
N GLU A 63 0.28 -10.68 8.15
CA GLU A 63 0.76 -9.33 7.85
C GLU A 63 2.09 -9.01 8.57
N MET A 64 2.30 -9.64 9.74
CA MET A 64 3.52 -9.58 10.56
C MET A 64 4.73 -10.32 9.97
N LEU A 65 4.65 -10.94 8.79
CA LEU A 65 5.73 -11.73 8.18
C LEU A 65 5.90 -11.47 6.67
N SER A 66 4.99 -10.74 6.03
CA SER A 66 5.09 -10.41 4.60
C SER A 66 5.93 -9.16 4.35
N THR A 67 6.75 -9.18 3.29
CA THR A 67 7.50 -8.01 2.80
C THR A 67 6.59 -7.01 2.06
N HIS A 68 5.53 -7.49 1.38
CA HIS A 68 4.47 -6.67 0.78
C HIS A 68 3.09 -7.37 0.87
N PRO A 69 2.45 -7.46 2.05
CA PRO A 69 1.14 -8.10 2.16
C PRO A 69 0.07 -7.26 1.42
N SER A 70 -0.90 -7.92 0.79
CA SER A 70 -2.18 -7.28 0.48
C SER A 70 -3.00 -7.21 1.77
N ASN A 71 -3.22 -6.01 2.26
CA ASN A 71 -3.87 -5.80 3.56
C ASN A 71 -5.09 -4.89 3.43
N ASP A 72 -6.13 -5.19 4.20
CA ASP A 72 -7.35 -4.39 4.26
C ASP A 72 -7.06 -2.95 4.68
N SER A 73 -6.01 -2.75 5.48
CA SER A 73 -5.46 -1.44 5.83
C SER A 73 -4.97 -0.66 4.61
N ARG A 74 -4.27 -1.29 3.67
CA ARG A 74 -3.84 -0.67 2.40
C ARG A 74 -5.04 -0.28 1.54
N ILE A 75 -6.00 -1.20 1.36
CA ILE A 75 -7.22 -0.92 0.58
C ILE A 75 -7.96 0.28 1.19
N ALA A 76 -8.13 0.30 2.51
CA ALA A 76 -8.75 1.42 3.21
C ALA A 76 -7.98 2.73 3.06
N ASN A 77 -6.65 2.69 3.17
CA ASN A 77 -5.79 3.86 3.01
C ASN A 77 -5.87 4.43 1.58
N LEU A 78 -5.80 3.58 0.56
CA LEU A 78 -5.93 3.99 -0.84
C LEU A 78 -7.31 4.61 -1.12
N LYS A 79 -8.38 4.04 -0.58
CA LYS A 79 -9.74 4.63 -0.65
C LYS A 79 -9.79 6.02 -0.01
N ALA A 80 -9.15 6.20 1.14
CA ALA A 80 -9.09 7.50 1.84
C ALA A 80 -8.20 8.53 1.10
N LEU A 81 -7.18 8.07 0.38
CA LEU A 81 -6.26 8.92 -0.38
C LEU A 81 -6.82 9.32 -1.75
N ALA A 82 -7.65 8.49 -2.38
CA ALA A 82 -8.24 8.74 -3.69
C ALA A 82 -8.85 10.14 -3.86
N PRO A 83 -9.72 10.68 -2.97
CA PRO A 83 -10.25 12.03 -3.11
C PRO A 83 -9.16 13.11 -3.01
N LYS A 84 -8.14 12.89 -2.17
CA LYS A 84 -7.00 13.82 -2.06
C LYS A 84 -6.14 13.81 -3.33
N ALA A 85 -5.94 12.64 -3.92
CA ALA A 85 -5.20 12.46 -5.16
C ALA A 85 -5.90 13.19 -6.33
N LYS A 86 -7.23 13.07 -6.42
CA LYS A 86 -8.05 13.80 -7.40
C LYS A 86 -7.92 15.31 -7.23
N ALA A 87 -8.01 15.80 -5.99
CA ALA A 87 -7.85 17.22 -5.68
C ALA A 87 -6.44 17.74 -6.01
N GLU A 88 -5.41 16.92 -5.79
CA GLU A 88 -4.03 17.27 -6.15
C GLU A 88 -3.86 17.35 -7.66
N ALA A 89 -4.33 16.35 -8.41
CA ALA A 89 -4.25 16.32 -9.86
C ALA A 89 -4.97 17.51 -10.54
N ALA A 90 -6.06 18.00 -9.95
CA ALA A 90 -6.76 19.20 -10.43
C ALA A 90 -5.85 20.45 -10.47
N LYS A 91 -4.88 20.55 -9.55
CA LYS A 91 -3.89 21.65 -9.56
C LYS A 91 -2.96 21.60 -10.78
N PHE A 92 -2.83 20.43 -11.41
CA PHE A 92 -2.04 20.20 -12.62
C PHE A 92 -2.90 20.18 -13.89
N GLY A 93 -4.16 20.63 -13.82
CA GLY A 93 -5.06 20.70 -14.98
C GLY A 93 -5.77 19.40 -15.33
N VAL A 94 -5.64 18.35 -14.51
CA VAL A 94 -6.37 17.09 -14.72
C VAL A 94 -7.79 17.24 -14.18
N THR A 95 -8.76 17.35 -15.09
CA THR A 95 -10.20 17.53 -14.76
C THR A 95 -11.04 16.29 -15.07
N SER A 96 -10.48 15.30 -15.75
CA SER A 96 -11.10 14.01 -16.02
C SER A 96 -10.08 12.89 -15.93
N PHE A 97 -10.55 11.66 -15.64
CA PHE A 97 -9.71 10.50 -15.44
C PHE A 97 -10.08 9.38 -16.41
N ARG A 98 -9.07 8.68 -16.93
CA ARG A 98 -9.25 7.40 -17.61
C ARG A 98 -9.64 6.33 -16.57
N LYS A 99 -10.58 5.48 -16.95
CA LYS A 99 -10.90 4.25 -16.23
C LYS A 99 -9.86 3.18 -16.54
#